data_AF-K4GH18-F1
#
_entry.id   AF-K4GH18-F1
#
_cell.length_a   1.000
_cell.length_b   1.000
_cell.length_c   1.000
_cell.angle_alpha   90.00
_cell.angle_beta   90.00
_cell.angle_gamma   90.00
#
_symmetry.space_group_name_H-M   'P 1'
#
loop_
_entity.id
_entity.type
_entity.pdbx_description
1 polymer ?
#
loop_
_entity_poly.entity_id
_entity_poly.type
_entity_poly.pdbx_seq_one_letter_code
_entity_poly.pdbx_strand_id
1 'polypeptide(L)'
;MAGIFQMIMKKKELIPIVGLMLCAATGATSTAIYFLLTKSDVIIDKRNNPTPWENIDPTKPQKLRTISQEWRPLEELEMLKKYK
;
A
#
# COMPACT_ATOMS: atom_id res chain seq x y z
N MET A 1 12.66 35.31 -8.90
CA MET A 1 11.94 34.05 -9.19
C MET A 1 10.43 34.26 -8.99
N ALA A 2 9.69 34.55 -10.06
CA ALA A 2 8.23 34.45 -10.01
C ALA A 2 7.86 32.97 -10.20
N GLY A 3 7.85 32.22 -9.10
CA GLY A 3 7.69 30.75 -9.11
C GLY A 3 6.26 30.28 -9.38
N ILE A 4 6.11 28.96 -9.52
CA ILE A 4 4.84 28.23 -9.71
C ILE A 4 3.75 28.72 -8.74
N PHE A 5 4.12 29.06 -7.51
CA PHE A 5 3.22 29.62 -6.50
C PHE A 5 2.60 30.98 -6.93
N GLN A 6 3.39 31.90 -7.50
CA GLN A 6 2.86 33.16 -8.00
C GLN A 6 1.93 32.96 -9.21
N MET A 7 2.23 31.98 -10.06
CA MET A 7 1.38 31.62 -11.20
C MET A 7 0.00 31.12 -10.74
N ILE A 8 -0.03 30.22 -9.76
CA ILE A 8 -1.28 29.71 -9.16
C ILE A 8 -2.06 30.84 -8.47
N MET A 9 -1.37 31.75 -7.77
CA MET A 9 -2.03 32.90 -7.13
C MET A 9 -2.61 33.90 -8.13
N LYS A 10 -1.97 34.09 -9.30
CA LYS A 10 -2.47 34.95 -10.39
C LYS A 10 -3.59 34.28 -11.21
N LYS A 11 -3.63 32.94 -11.27
CA LYS A 11 -4.60 32.14 -12.02
C LYS A 11 -5.32 31.16 -11.09
N LYS A 12 -6.33 31.67 -10.38
CA LYS A 12 -7.06 30.93 -9.33
C LYS A 12 -7.77 29.66 -9.84
N GLU A 13 -8.09 29.60 -11.13
CA GLU A 13 -8.67 28.42 -11.80
C GLU A 13 -7.75 27.19 -11.75
N LEU A 14 -6.43 27.39 -11.58
CA LEU A 14 -5.46 26.29 -11.46
C LEU A 14 -5.46 25.64 -10.08
N ILE A 15 -6.00 26.29 -9.05
CA ILE A 15 -6.01 25.79 -7.67
C ILE A 15 -6.68 24.42 -7.57
N PRO A 16 -7.92 24.19 -8.08
CA PRO A 16 -8.56 22.88 -7.98
C PRO A 16 -7.79 21.79 -8.75
N ILE A 17 -7.24 22.11 -9.92
CA ILE A 17 -6.51 21.15 -10.76
C ILE A 17 -5.21 20.73 -10.07
N VAL A 18 -4.43 21.70 -9.61
CA VAL A 18 -3.19 21.45 -8.87
C VAL A 18 -3.49 20.73 -7.55
N GLY A 19 -4.57 21.07 -6.87
CA GLY A 19 -5.02 20.38 -5.66
C GLY A 19 -5.27 18.90 -5.90
N LEU A 20 -6.05 18.55 -6.93
CA LEU A 20 -6.31 17.15 -7.29
C LEU A 20 -5.04 16.41 -7.69
N MET A 21 -4.16 17.02 -8.49
CA MET A 21 -2.88 16.42 -8.86
C MET A 21 -1.99 16.17 -7.64
N LEU A 22 -1.90 17.13 -6.72
CA LEU A 22 -1.13 16.97 -5.48
C LEU A 22 -1.70 15.86 -4.60
N CYS A 23 -3.02 15.82 -4.43
CA CYS A 23 -3.69 14.73 -3.72
C CYS A 23 -3.38 13.37 -4.35
N ALA A 24 -3.47 13.25 -5.67
CA ALA A 24 -3.17 12.01 -6.38
C ALA A 24 -1.71 11.59 -6.24
N ALA A 25 -0.77 12.52 -6.46
CA ALA A 25 0.67 12.26 -6.36
C ALA A 25 1.08 11.87 -4.93
N THR A 26 0.57 12.60 -3.92
CA THR A 26 0.83 12.30 -2.51
C THR A 26 0.22 10.96 -2.11
N GLY A 27 -1.02 10.69 -2.53
CA GLY A 27 -1.71 9.44 -2.29
C GLY A 27 -0.94 8.25 -2.87
N ALA A 28 -0.56 8.32 -4.14
CA ALA A 28 0.21 7.26 -4.81
C ALA A 28 1.57 7.02 -4.17
N THR A 29 2.28 8.10 -3.80
CA THR A 29 3.58 7.99 -3.14
C THR A 29 3.45 7.36 -1.76
N SER A 30 2.45 7.80 -0.98
CA SER A 30 2.20 7.26 0.36
C SER A 30 1.78 5.79 0.32
N THR A 31 0.96 5.37 -0.64
CA THR A 31 0.55 3.96 -0.77
C THR A 31 1.70 3.08 -1.22
N ALA A 32 2.54 3.55 -2.14
CA ALA A 32 3.74 2.82 -2.56
C ALA A 32 4.68 2.58 -1.37
N ILE A 33 4.94 3.61 -0.56
CA ILE A 33 5.77 3.49 0.65
C ILE A 33 5.11 2.51 1.66
N TYR A 34 3.80 2.64 1.89
CA TYR A 34 3.07 1.75 2.78
C TYR A 34 3.18 0.28 2.35
N PHE A 35 3.00 -0.01 1.05
CA PHE A 35 3.10 -1.36 0.53
C PHE A 35 4.51 -1.91 0.64
N LEU A 36 5.52 -1.12 0.27
CA LEU A 36 6.92 -1.55 0.35
C LEU A 36 7.33 -1.89 1.80
N LEU A 37 6.81 -1.18 2.80
CA LEU A 37 7.22 -1.38 4.19
C LEU A 37 6.36 -2.39 4.97
N THR A 38 5.11 -2.61 4.57
CA THR A 38 4.15 -3.37 5.41
C THR A 38 3.52 -4.58 4.72
N LYS A 39 3.60 -4.69 3.39
CA LYS A 39 2.97 -5.79 2.66
C LYS A 39 3.97 -6.88 2.31
N SER A 40 3.63 -8.09 2.72
CA SER A 40 4.31 -9.33 2.37
C SER A 40 4.15 -9.73 0.91
N ASP A 41 3.27 -9.09 0.15
CA ASP A 41 3.12 -9.39 -1.29
C ASP A 41 4.25 -8.78 -2.13
N VAL A 42 4.98 -7.81 -1.58
CA VAL A 42 6.11 -7.17 -2.23
C VAL A 42 7.39 -7.95 -1.92
N ILE A 43 7.97 -8.57 -2.94
CA ILE A 43 9.24 -9.29 -2.81
C ILE A 43 10.39 -8.28 -2.86
N ILE A 44 10.97 -7.97 -1.69
CA ILE A 44 12.16 -7.13 -1.58
C ILE A 44 13.44 -7.98 -1.68
N ASP A 45 13.46 -9.12 -0.99
CA ASP A 45 14.59 -10.04 -0.97
C ASP A 45 14.19 -11.41 -1.48
N LYS A 46 14.28 -11.58 -2.80
CA LYS A 46 13.97 -12.85 -3.47
C LYS A 46 14.92 -13.99 -3.10
N ARG A 47 16.14 -13.68 -2.65
CA ARG A 47 17.18 -14.70 -2.40
C ARG A 47 16.95 -15.40 -1.07
N ASN A 48 16.68 -14.65 -0.01
CA ASN A 48 16.49 -15.21 1.32
C ASN A 48 15.01 -15.49 1.64
N ASN A 49 14.07 -14.79 1.02
CA ASN A 49 12.63 -14.97 1.23
C ASN A 49 11.86 -14.90 -0.10
N PRO A 50 11.92 -15.96 -0.93
CA PRO A 50 11.28 -15.96 -2.25
C PRO A 50 9.74 -15.96 -2.19
N THR A 51 9.14 -16.38 -1.07
CA THR A 51 7.68 -16.49 -0.88
C THR A 51 7.22 -15.76 0.39
N PRO A 52 7.34 -14.42 0.44
CA PRO A 52 7.05 -13.64 1.64
C PRO A 52 5.60 -13.74 2.13
N TRP A 53 4.65 -13.98 1.22
CA TRP A 53 3.23 -14.20 1.57
C TRP A 53 2.96 -15.51 2.32
N GLU A 54 3.89 -16.48 2.33
CA GLU A 54 3.72 -17.72 3.08
C GLU A 54 3.91 -17.52 4.59
N ASN A 55 4.63 -16.47 4.98
CA ASN A 55 5.04 -16.17 6.35
C ASN A 55 4.12 -15.15 7.05
N ILE A 56 2.91 -14.95 6.52
CA ILE A 56 1.93 -14.00 7.07
C ILE A 56 1.26 -14.59 8.30
N ASP A 57 1.04 -13.76 9.32
CA ASP A 57 0.20 -14.10 10.48
C ASP A 57 -1.30 -14.01 10.11
N PRO A 58 -2.02 -15.15 10.05
CA PRO A 58 -3.42 -15.18 9.62
C PRO A 58 -4.38 -14.63 10.68
N THR A 59 -3.91 -14.41 11.91
CA THR A 59 -4.73 -13.88 13.02
C THR A 59 -4.81 -12.35 13.00
N LYS A 60 -3.96 -11.71 12.20
CA LYS A 60 -3.86 -10.24 12.14
C LYS A 60 -4.51 -9.67 10.88
N PRO A 61 -5.11 -8.47 10.99
CA PRO A 61 -5.58 -7.71 9.83
C PRO A 61 -4.49 -7.44 8.80
N GLN A 62 -4.69 -7.91 7.57
CA GLN A 62 -3.74 -7.70 6.47
C GLN A 62 -4.08 -6.51 5.56
N LYS A 63 -5.22 -5.83 5.77
CA LYS A 63 -5.62 -4.67 4.95
C LYS A 63 -5.53 -3.39 5.77
N LEU A 64 -5.33 -2.25 5.11
CA LEU A 64 -5.31 -0.93 5.77
C LEU A 64 -6.63 -0.63 6.47
N ARG A 65 -7.76 -1.11 5.92
CA ARG A 65 -9.08 -1.08 6.51
C ARG A 65 -9.75 -2.43 6.32
N THR A 66 -10.35 -2.94 7.38
CA THR A 66 -11.10 -4.19 7.38
C THR A 66 -12.55 -3.90 7.77
N ILE A 67 -13.50 -4.39 6.99
CA ILE A 67 -14.94 -4.28 7.28
C ILE A 67 -15.47 -5.71 7.40
N SER A 68 -15.93 -6.08 8.59
CA SER A 68 -16.53 -7.39 8.88
C SER A 68 -15.69 -8.59 8.44
N GLN A 69 -14.36 -8.46 8.45
CA GLN A 69 -13.44 -9.55 8.13
C GLN A 69 -12.94 -10.20 9.41
N GLU A 70 -13.07 -11.52 9.50
CA GLU A 70 -12.49 -12.33 10.57
C GLU A 70 -11.13 -12.88 10.14
N TRP A 71 -10.16 -12.83 11.05
CA TRP A 71 -8.79 -13.25 10.82
C TRP A 71 -8.52 -14.53 11.61
N ARG A 72 -8.60 -15.66 10.90
CA ARG A 72 -8.50 -17.01 11.47
C ARG A 72 -7.65 -17.87 10.52
N PRO A 73 -6.77 -18.74 11.05
CA PRO A 73 -6.07 -19.71 10.21
C PRO A 73 -7.08 -20.63 9.51
N LEU A 74 -6.80 -20.94 8.25
CA LEU A 74 -7.57 -21.90 7.46
C LEU A 74 -6.91 -23.27 7.59
N GLU A 75 -7.61 -24.22 8.23
CA GLU A 75 -7.10 -25.56 8.48
C GLU A 75 -6.67 -26.28 7.19
N GLU A 76 -7.43 -26.10 6.11
CA GLU A 76 -7.11 -26.66 4.79
C GLU A 76 -5.75 -26.17 4.27
N LEU A 77 -5.46 -24.87 4.42
CA LEU A 77 -4.19 -24.27 4.03
C LEU A 77 -3.04 -24.82 4.88
N GLU A 78 -3.25 -24.99 6.19
CA GLU A 78 -2.25 -25.57 7.08
C GLU A 78 -1.96 -27.04 6.74
N MET A 79 -3.00 -27.81 6.38
CA MET A 79 -2.80 -29.18 5.92
C MET A 79 -1.98 -29.21 4.65
N LEU A 80 -2.32 -28.40 3.64
CA LEU A 80 -1.57 -28.33 2.38
C LEU A 80 -0.11 -27.93 2.59
N LYS A 81 0.17 -27.01 3.52
CA LYS A 81 1.55 -26.64 3.91
C LYS A 81 2.34 -27.81 4.49
N LYS A 82 1.69 -28.74 5.21
CA LYS A 82 2.34 -29.93 5.78
C LYS A 82 2.65 -31.01 4.73
N TYR A 83 1.91 -31.04 3.63
CA TYR A 83 2.10 -32.01 2.54
C TYR A 83 3.15 -31.59 1.51
N LYS A 84 3.54 -30.31 1.49
CA LYS A 84 4.51 -29.72 0.56
C LYS A 84 5.92 -29.79 1.12
#